data_AF-A0A7G2CFS7-F1
#
_entry.id   AF-A0A7G2CFS7-F1
#
_cell.length_a   1.000
_cell.length_b   1.000
_cell.length_c   1.000
_cell.angle_alpha   90.00
_cell.angle_beta   90.00
_cell.angle_gamma   90.00
#
_symmetry.space_group_name_H-M   'P 1'
#
loop_
_entity.id
_entity.type
_entity.pdbx_description
1 polymer ?
#
loop_
_entity_poly.entity_id
_entity_poly.type
_entity_poly.pdbx_seq_one_letter_code
_entity_poly.pdbx_strand_id
1 'polypeptide(L)'
;MPPKANRQKSAKAKPKKVTAKRARDDTSVTTVKVNEKKRASSSKSVTADSNETKTLSPLTTDPKADPDDCDLCFCDHVRKTCPGELAAAFGCCLITNAEEELRALYRSAPFVHDGSAIEINNWATGASKHAVHTLFIGGEGGSGKTRAALQCPKFYRAKYGQLKQDDVLTVFIKVSRENIVHWNKALEEKDEDTKKAVKVMKDMWKKKEEEYKGLYGTYQSNDFLEVCIKECTTEKVTLRRLRAMQCHDWLCGFIKDAVPFTSGMKSKNLFKTAFIVLDEVSWCPWIYRAVNGNPTDEGHISKHFGEGTSFAEKYRFICPTRVSTFLISDMINSPDPIYSVSM
;
A
#
# COMPACT_ATOMS: atom_id res chain seq x y z
N MET A 1 17.63 -41.94 50.08
CA MET A 1 18.59 -42.09 48.96
C MET A 1 18.11 -43.19 48.02
N PRO A 2 17.48 -42.85 46.89
CA PRO A 2 17.27 -43.79 45.80
C PRO A 2 18.30 -43.56 44.67
N PRO A 3 18.96 -44.61 44.16
CA PRO A 3 19.92 -44.50 43.09
C PRO A 3 19.35 -44.97 41.74
N LYS A 4 20.10 -44.60 40.69
CA LYS A 4 20.21 -45.17 39.33
C LYS A 4 19.29 -44.61 38.23
N ALA A 5 19.97 -43.77 37.45
CA ALA A 5 19.75 -43.40 36.07
C ALA A 5 19.36 -44.58 35.16
N ASN A 6 18.47 -44.31 34.21
CA ASN A 6 18.30 -45.12 33.02
C ASN A 6 18.43 -44.23 31.76
N ARG A 7 19.46 -44.55 30.96
CA ARG A 7 19.78 -43.97 29.67
C ARG A 7 18.92 -44.68 28.62
N GLN A 8 18.10 -43.95 27.86
CA GLN A 8 17.60 -44.44 26.57
C GLN A 8 18.13 -43.56 25.45
N LYS A 9 18.91 -44.20 24.56
CA LYS A 9 19.32 -43.70 23.25
C LYS A 9 18.15 -43.93 22.30
N SER A 10 17.74 -42.91 21.54
CA SER A 10 16.90 -43.07 20.36
C SER A 10 17.48 -42.29 19.19
N ALA A 11 17.40 -42.92 18.03
CA ALA A 11 18.27 -42.76 16.89
C ALA A 11 17.93 -41.54 16.01
N LYS A 12 18.99 -40.93 15.43
CA LYS A 12 18.92 -39.93 14.37
C LYS A 12 18.42 -40.58 13.07
N ALA A 13 17.23 -40.22 12.62
CA ALA A 13 16.79 -40.43 11.24
C ALA A 13 17.08 -39.16 10.41
N LYS A 14 17.91 -39.30 9.35
CA LYS A 14 18.12 -38.27 8.34
C LYS A 14 17.00 -38.33 7.29
N PRO A 15 16.36 -37.21 6.90
CA PRO A 15 15.51 -37.20 5.73
C PRO A 15 16.31 -37.06 4.43
N LYS A 16 15.90 -37.85 3.44
CA LYS A 16 16.46 -37.96 2.08
C LYS A 16 16.23 -36.68 1.27
N LYS A 17 17.26 -36.27 0.54
CA LYS A 17 17.21 -35.26 -0.55
C LYS A 17 16.29 -35.77 -1.66
N VAL A 18 15.21 -35.05 -1.95
CA VAL A 18 14.41 -35.24 -3.17
C VAL A 18 14.72 -34.06 -4.09
N THR A 19 15.35 -34.37 -5.23
CA THR A 19 15.70 -33.43 -6.29
C THR A 19 14.51 -33.35 -7.25
N ALA A 20 13.82 -32.21 -7.33
CA ALA A 20 12.79 -31.97 -8.33
C ALA A 20 13.39 -31.22 -9.52
N LYS A 21 13.42 -31.89 -10.68
CA LYS A 21 13.71 -31.30 -12.00
C LYS A 21 12.58 -30.32 -12.36
N ARG A 22 12.92 -29.08 -12.71
CA ARG A 22 11.99 -28.13 -13.35
C ARG A 22 11.89 -28.45 -14.85
N ALA A 23 10.66 -28.68 -15.31
CA ALA A 23 10.31 -28.64 -16.72
C ALA A 23 10.33 -27.18 -17.20
N ARG A 24 10.91 -26.95 -18.38
CA ARG A 24 10.82 -25.73 -19.15
C ARG A 24 9.64 -25.90 -20.11
N ASP A 25 8.67 -25.00 -20.05
CA ASP A 25 7.74 -24.80 -21.14
C ASP A 25 8.10 -23.50 -21.85
N ASP A 26 8.44 -23.67 -23.12
CA ASP A 26 8.62 -22.62 -24.11
C ASP A 26 7.26 -21.97 -24.41
N THR A 27 7.19 -20.64 -24.49
CA THR A 27 6.13 -20.00 -25.26
C THR A 27 6.68 -18.79 -25.99
N SER A 28 6.43 -18.82 -27.28
CA SER A 28 6.99 -18.05 -28.36
C SER A 28 6.51 -16.59 -28.38
N VAL A 29 7.47 -15.70 -28.62
CA VAL A 29 7.26 -14.29 -28.92
C VAL A 29 6.70 -14.14 -30.32
N THR A 30 5.51 -13.56 -30.46
CA THR A 30 4.96 -13.11 -31.73
C THR A 30 5.10 -11.58 -31.82
N THR A 31 6.03 -11.13 -32.66
CA THR A 31 6.29 -9.72 -32.97
C THR A 31 5.23 -9.18 -33.93
N VAL A 32 4.50 -8.15 -33.54
CA VAL A 32 3.64 -7.36 -34.44
C VAL A 32 4.41 -6.11 -34.88
N LYS A 33 4.70 -6.03 -36.17
CA LYS A 33 5.25 -4.86 -36.86
C LYS A 33 4.18 -3.76 -36.94
N VAL A 34 4.48 -2.56 -36.45
CA VAL A 34 3.69 -1.35 -36.73
C VAL A 34 4.41 -0.59 -37.84
N ASN A 35 3.69 -0.37 -38.94
CA ASN A 35 4.13 0.39 -40.12
C ASN A 35 4.11 1.90 -39.83
N GLU A 36 5.26 2.55 -39.94
CA GLU A 36 5.38 4.01 -40.09
C GLU A 36 4.86 4.44 -41.46
N LYS A 37 3.93 5.41 -41.48
CA LYS A 37 3.52 6.10 -42.70
C LYS A 37 4.01 7.54 -42.65
N LYS A 38 5.08 7.81 -43.41
CA LYS A 38 5.55 9.14 -43.81
C LYS A 38 4.45 9.93 -44.52
N ARG A 39 4.28 11.20 -44.18
CA ARG A 39 3.82 12.23 -45.12
C ARG A 39 4.55 13.53 -44.84
N ALA A 40 5.20 14.03 -45.88
CA ALA A 40 5.98 15.26 -45.89
C ALA A 40 5.13 16.44 -46.40
N SER A 41 5.47 17.61 -45.86
CA SER A 41 5.54 18.95 -46.49
C SER A 41 4.35 19.49 -47.29
N SER A 42 3.88 20.68 -46.89
CA SER A 42 3.84 21.84 -47.79
C SER A 42 3.75 23.13 -46.98
N SER A 43 4.76 23.97 -47.14
CA SER A 43 4.81 25.37 -46.76
C SER A 43 3.99 26.23 -47.73
N LYS A 44 3.36 27.29 -47.23
CA LYS A 44 3.02 28.52 -47.98
C LYS A 44 2.86 29.68 -47.00
N SER A 45 3.61 30.74 -47.27
CA SER A 45 3.67 32.05 -46.61
C SER A 45 2.61 33.01 -47.14
N VAL A 46 2.65 34.28 -46.64
CA VAL A 46 1.94 35.53 -47.05
C VAL A 46 0.71 35.80 -46.14
N THR A 47 0.50 36.93 -45.45
CA THR A 47 1.08 38.30 -45.38
C THR A 47 0.72 38.97 -44.04
N ALA A 48 1.46 40.02 -43.71
CA ALA A 48 1.26 40.92 -42.57
C ALA A 48 0.21 42.02 -42.84
N ASP A 49 -0.43 42.49 -41.77
CA ASP A 49 -0.95 43.84 -41.45
C ASP A 49 -1.80 43.70 -40.16
N SER A 50 -1.90 44.58 -39.19
CA SER A 50 -1.24 45.84 -38.80
C SER A 50 -1.79 46.20 -37.40
N ASN A 51 -0.96 46.83 -36.56
CA ASN A 51 -1.31 47.76 -35.46
C ASN A 51 -2.45 47.43 -34.46
N GLU A 52 -2.08 47.24 -33.19
CA GLU A 52 -2.52 48.18 -32.12
C GLU A 52 -1.67 47.98 -30.85
N THR A 53 -0.79 48.94 -30.60
CA THR A 53 -0.03 49.12 -29.36
C THR A 53 -0.95 49.78 -28.32
N LYS A 54 -1.39 49.02 -27.32
CA LYS A 54 -1.94 49.58 -26.07
C LYS A 54 -0.93 49.36 -24.94
N THR A 55 -0.25 50.44 -24.59
CA THR A 55 0.43 50.64 -23.31
C THR A 55 -0.57 50.44 -22.17
N LEU A 56 -0.38 49.38 -21.37
CA LEU A 56 -0.89 49.31 -20.01
C LEU A 56 0.26 49.52 -19.04
N SER A 57 0.11 50.57 -18.23
CA SER A 57 0.93 50.88 -17.06
C SER A 57 1.00 49.69 -16.09
N PRO A 58 2.09 49.53 -15.32
CA PRO A 58 2.28 48.40 -14.43
C PRO A 58 1.27 48.46 -13.29
N LEU A 59 0.42 47.45 -13.18
CA LEU A 59 -0.42 47.25 -12.01
C LEU A 59 0.50 46.97 -10.83
N THR A 60 0.43 47.87 -9.86
CA THR A 60 1.01 47.78 -8.52
C THR A 60 0.90 46.38 -7.95
N THR A 61 2.06 45.81 -7.59
CA THR A 61 2.18 44.59 -6.81
C THR A 61 1.49 44.76 -5.47
N ASP A 62 0.35 44.09 -5.30
CA ASP A 62 -0.22 43.88 -3.97
C ASP A 62 0.70 42.96 -3.13
N PRO A 63 0.79 43.20 -1.82
CA PRO A 63 1.80 42.62 -0.96
C PRO A 63 1.49 41.15 -0.63
N LYS A 64 2.50 40.29 -0.85
CA LYS A 64 2.69 38.96 -0.22
C LYS A 64 1.38 38.23 0.15
N ALA A 65 0.79 37.54 -0.81
CA ALA A 65 -0.02 36.37 -0.49
C ALA A 65 0.85 35.38 0.28
N ASP A 66 0.43 35.05 1.50
CA ASP A 66 1.01 33.97 2.28
C ASP A 66 0.77 32.67 1.49
N PRO A 67 1.79 31.87 1.13
CA PRO A 67 1.60 30.65 0.34
C PRO A 67 0.71 29.58 1.03
N ASP A 68 0.33 29.81 2.30
CA ASP A 68 -0.63 29.01 3.07
C ASP A 68 -2.11 29.38 2.84
N ASP A 69 -2.41 30.38 2.01
CA ASP A 69 -3.76 30.82 1.65
C ASP A 69 -4.29 30.14 0.36
N CYS A 70 -3.86 28.88 0.13
CA CYS A 70 -4.57 28.00 -0.81
C CYS A 70 -5.82 27.45 -0.11
N ASP A 71 -6.97 28.06 -0.38
CA ASP A 71 -8.30 27.73 0.18
C ASP A 71 -8.75 26.26 0.05
N LEU A 72 -8.05 25.43 -0.72
CA LEU A 72 -8.41 24.02 -0.91
C LEU A 72 -7.28 23.10 -0.43
N CYS A 73 -7.45 22.50 0.75
CA CYS A 73 -6.54 21.47 1.24
C CYS A 73 -6.87 20.09 0.62
N PHE A 74 -5.93 19.13 0.69
CA PHE A 74 -6.07 17.81 0.05
C PHE A 74 -7.38 17.11 0.39
N CYS A 75 -7.79 17.10 1.66
CA CYS A 75 -9.03 16.42 2.04
C CYS A 75 -10.27 17.11 1.48
N ASP A 76 -10.29 18.44 1.43
CA ASP A 76 -11.43 19.18 0.86
C ASP A 76 -11.54 18.97 -0.64
N HIS A 77 -10.39 18.84 -1.32
CA HIS A 77 -10.35 18.39 -2.71
C HIS A 77 -10.96 17.00 -2.86
N VAL A 78 -10.49 16.01 -2.09
CA VAL A 78 -11.03 14.63 -2.14
C VAL A 78 -12.53 14.60 -1.85
N ARG A 79 -13.01 15.36 -0.85
CA ARG A 79 -14.45 15.45 -0.56
C ARG A 79 -15.26 16.02 -1.71
N LYS A 80 -14.68 16.94 -2.48
CA LYS A 80 -15.32 17.57 -3.64
C LYS A 80 -15.28 16.70 -4.91
N THR A 81 -14.18 15.98 -5.13
CA THR A 81 -13.93 15.24 -6.39
C THR A 81 -14.26 13.76 -6.32
N CYS A 82 -14.26 13.17 -5.13
CA CYS A 82 -14.58 11.76 -4.91
C CYS A 82 -16.00 11.43 -4.35
N PRO A 83 -17.01 12.34 -4.30
CA PRO A 83 -18.38 11.93 -4.04
C PRO A 83 -19.00 11.38 -5.33
N GLY A 84 -19.05 10.05 -5.44
CA GLY A 84 -19.74 9.34 -6.51
C GLY A 84 -20.74 8.34 -5.97
N GLU A 85 -21.65 7.85 -6.83
CA GLU A 85 -22.61 6.78 -6.50
C GLU A 85 -21.90 5.57 -5.84
N LEU A 86 -20.73 5.22 -6.36
CA LEU A 86 -19.89 4.15 -5.83
C LEU A 86 -19.38 4.44 -4.40
N ALA A 87 -18.94 5.67 -4.12
CA ALA A 87 -18.47 6.06 -2.80
C ALA A 87 -19.63 6.07 -1.78
N ALA A 88 -20.81 6.55 -2.20
CA ALA A 88 -22.05 6.48 -1.42
C ALA A 88 -22.48 5.05 -1.11
N ALA A 89 -22.36 4.14 -2.08
CA ALA A 89 -22.65 2.72 -1.88
C ALA A 89 -21.80 2.08 -0.77
N PHE A 90 -20.57 2.56 -0.56
CA PHE A 90 -19.68 2.11 0.53
C PHE A 90 -19.71 3.03 1.76
N GLY A 91 -20.49 4.11 1.75
CA GLY A 91 -20.69 4.99 2.89
C GLY A 91 -19.46 5.81 3.29
N CYS A 92 -18.60 6.18 2.32
CA CYS A 92 -17.37 6.95 2.52
C CYS A 92 -17.04 7.86 1.31
N CYS A 93 -15.94 8.60 1.37
CA CYS A 93 -15.17 9.04 0.21
C CYS A 93 -14.29 7.88 -0.30
N LEU A 94 -14.03 7.80 -1.61
CA LEU A 94 -13.31 6.68 -2.23
C LEU A 94 -12.21 7.14 -3.17
N ILE A 95 -10.99 6.62 -2.98
CA ILE A 95 -9.86 6.73 -3.92
C ILE A 95 -9.51 5.31 -4.39
N THR A 96 -9.37 5.08 -5.69
CA THR A 96 -9.12 3.72 -6.20
C THR A 96 -8.43 3.64 -7.56
N ASN A 97 -7.71 2.54 -7.82
CA ASN A 97 -7.21 2.14 -9.14
C ASN A 97 -8.05 1.02 -9.80
N ALA A 98 -9.16 0.62 -9.18
CA ALA A 98 -9.92 -0.56 -9.58
C ALA A 98 -11.43 -0.27 -9.62
N GLU A 99 -11.80 0.88 -10.18
CA GLU A 99 -13.17 1.37 -10.15
C GLU A 99 -14.18 0.38 -10.77
N GLU A 100 -13.85 -0.23 -11.92
CA GLU A 100 -14.74 -1.19 -12.58
C GLU A 100 -15.04 -2.43 -11.73
N GLU A 101 -14.05 -2.90 -10.99
CA GLU A 101 -14.21 -4.04 -10.10
C GLU A 101 -15.06 -3.69 -8.89
N LEU A 102 -14.86 -2.51 -8.31
CA LEU A 102 -15.72 -2.02 -7.24
C LEU A 102 -17.17 -1.84 -7.71
N ARG A 103 -17.40 -1.36 -8.93
CA ARG A 103 -18.74 -1.30 -9.54
C ARG A 103 -19.35 -2.70 -9.72
N ALA A 104 -18.56 -3.67 -10.18
CA ALA A 104 -19.02 -5.06 -10.30
C ALA A 104 -19.35 -5.67 -8.93
N LEU A 105 -18.53 -5.41 -7.91
CA LEU A 105 -18.76 -5.86 -6.53
C LEU A 105 -20.03 -5.27 -5.93
N TYR A 106 -20.30 -3.99 -6.20
CA TYR A 106 -21.52 -3.31 -5.78
C TYR A 106 -22.77 -3.93 -6.43
N ARG A 107 -22.71 -4.27 -7.72
CA ARG A 107 -23.85 -4.82 -8.49
C ARG A 107 -24.14 -6.29 -8.23
N SER A 108 -23.19 -7.06 -7.70
CA SER A 108 -23.21 -8.54 -7.77
C SER A 108 -23.96 -9.27 -6.65
N ALA A 109 -24.15 -8.67 -5.46
CA ALA A 109 -24.95 -9.27 -4.37
C ALA A 109 -25.00 -8.35 -3.13
N PRO A 110 -25.95 -8.59 -2.20
CA PRO A 110 -25.96 -7.91 -0.90
C PRO A 110 -24.66 -8.13 -0.09
N PHE A 111 -24.45 -7.22 0.83
CA PHE A 111 -23.36 -7.17 1.80
C PHE A 111 -23.37 -8.41 2.71
N VAL A 112 -22.18 -8.92 3.11
CA VAL A 112 -22.01 -10.07 4.02
C VAL A 112 -22.69 -9.77 5.36
N HIS A 113 -23.51 -10.70 5.85
CA HIS A 113 -24.30 -10.60 7.09
C HIS A 113 -24.05 -11.78 8.07
N ASP A 114 -23.03 -12.61 7.84
CA ASP A 114 -22.73 -13.78 8.67
C ASP A 114 -21.95 -13.42 9.96
N GLY A 115 -21.59 -14.43 10.76
CA GLY A 115 -20.87 -14.26 12.03
C GLY A 115 -19.49 -13.57 11.91
N SER A 116 -18.83 -13.65 10.74
CA SER A 116 -17.56 -12.94 10.50
C SER A 116 -17.75 -11.42 10.44
N ALA A 117 -18.95 -10.96 10.09
CA ALA A 117 -19.31 -9.55 10.12
C ALA A 117 -19.25 -8.98 11.55
N ILE A 118 -19.48 -9.77 12.60
CA ILE A 118 -19.40 -9.31 13.99
C ILE A 118 -17.96 -8.97 14.35
N GLU A 119 -17.01 -9.82 13.99
CA GLU A 119 -15.59 -9.61 14.32
C GLU A 119 -14.99 -8.46 13.49
N ILE A 120 -15.33 -8.40 12.21
CA ILE A 120 -14.94 -7.30 11.32
C ILE A 120 -15.56 -5.97 11.79
N ASN A 121 -16.81 -5.97 12.22
CA ASN A 121 -17.46 -4.81 12.84
C ASN A 121 -16.76 -4.40 14.14
N ASN A 122 -16.49 -5.35 15.03
CA ASN A 122 -15.78 -5.09 16.29
C ASN A 122 -14.38 -4.50 16.04
N TRP A 123 -13.67 -5.00 15.04
CA TRP A 123 -12.40 -4.41 14.62
C TRP A 123 -12.60 -3.01 14.06
N ALA A 124 -13.48 -2.84 13.06
CA ALA A 124 -13.72 -1.58 12.36
C ALA A 124 -14.09 -0.46 13.34
N THR A 125 -14.90 -0.79 14.34
CA THR A 125 -15.34 0.11 15.40
C THR A 125 -14.32 0.34 16.52
N GLY A 126 -13.21 -0.41 16.54
CA GLY A 126 -12.21 -0.38 17.61
C GLY A 126 -12.69 -0.98 18.93
N ALA A 127 -13.71 -1.85 18.89
CA ALA A 127 -14.12 -2.66 20.04
C ALA A 127 -13.21 -3.89 20.24
N SER A 128 -12.44 -4.29 19.23
CA SER A 128 -11.46 -5.39 19.34
C SER A 128 -10.30 -5.00 20.26
N LYS A 129 -9.90 -5.94 21.14
CA LYS A 129 -8.78 -5.78 22.08
C LYS A 129 -7.42 -6.19 21.50
N HIS A 130 -7.40 -6.91 20.38
CA HIS A 130 -6.21 -7.64 19.91
C HIS A 130 -5.60 -7.13 18.61
N ALA A 131 -6.31 -6.31 17.82
CA ALA A 131 -5.78 -5.71 16.60
C ALA A 131 -6.37 -4.30 16.43
N VAL A 132 -5.52 -3.27 16.47
CA VAL A 132 -5.97 -1.87 16.44
C VAL A 132 -5.73 -1.21 15.07
N HIS A 133 -4.72 -1.69 14.33
CA HIS A 133 -4.21 -0.99 13.14
C HIS A 133 -4.38 -1.76 11.85
N THR A 134 -4.30 -3.09 11.87
CA THR A 134 -4.42 -3.91 10.65
C THR A 134 -5.44 -5.01 10.82
N LEU A 135 -6.26 -5.22 9.77
CA LEU A 135 -7.27 -6.27 9.68
C LEU A 135 -6.89 -7.22 8.55
N PHE A 136 -6.77 -8.51 8.85
CA PHE A 136 -6.58 -9.55 7.84
C PHE A 136 -7.87 -10.30 7.60
N ILE A 137 -8.32 -10.32 6.34
CA ILE A 137 -9.53 -11.03 5.94
C ILE A 137 -9.12 -12.15 4.97
N GLY A 138 -9.15 -13.38 5.47
CA GLY A 138 -8.78 -14.59 4.72
C GLY A 138 -9.99 -15.33 4.16
N GLY A 139 -9.82 -16.06 3.06
CA GLY A 139 -10.88 -16.87 2.46
C GLY A 139 -10.63 -17.21 0.99
N GLU A 140 -11.38 -18.17 0.45
CA GLU A 140 -11.24 -18.67 -0.92
C GLU A 140 -11.67 -17.66 -1.99
N GLY A 141 -11.31 -17.90 -3.26
CA GLY A 141 -11.77 -17.07 -4.37
C GLY A 141 -13.30 -16.96 -4.37
N GLY A 142 -13.84 -15.74 -4.41
CA GLY A 142 -15.29 -15.52 -4.38
C GLY A 142 -15.92 -15.45 -2.99
N SER A 143 -15.19 -15.67 -1.89
CA SER A 143 -15.75 -15.71 -0.53
C SER A 143 -16.22 -14.37 0.06
N GLY A 144 -16.26 -13.28 -0.72
CA GLY A 144 -16.76 -11.99 -0.24
C GLY A 144 -15.81 -11.15 0.62
N LYS A 145 -14.53 -11.53 0.80
CA LYS A 145 -13.54 -10.78 1.62
C LYS A 145 -13.46 -9.29 1.30
N THR A 146 -13.31 -8.95 0.02
CA THR A 146 -13.20 -7.56 -0.45
C THR A 146 -14.47 -6.80 -0.11
N ARG A 147 -15.64 -7.45 -0.23
CA ARG A 147 -16.93 -6.86 0.17
C ARG A 147 -17.00 -6.63 1.67
N ALA A 148 -16.54 -7.57 2.50
CA ALA A 148 -16.49 -7.41 3.94
C ALA A 148 -15.54 -6.26 4.36
N ALA A 149 -14.38 -6.14 3.71
CA ALA A 149 -13.46 -5.00 3.91
C ALA A 149 -14.12 -3.65 3.62
N LEU A 150 -14.88 -3.56 2.53
CA LEU A 150 -15.56 -2.34 2.09
C LEU A 150 -16.78 -1.96 2.95
N GLN A 151 -17.21 -2.79 3.90
CA GLN A 151 -18.24 -2.45 4.89
C GLN A 151 -17.71 -1.72 6.11
N CYS A 152 -16.41 -1.82 6.39
CA CYS A 152 -15.78 -1.21 7.57
C CYS A 152 -16.13 0.28 7.75
N PRO A 153 -16.18 1.13 6.71
CA PRO A 153 -16.63 2.51 6.83
C PRO A 153 -18.06 2.65 7.38
N LYS A 154 -18.99 1.81 6.93
CA LYS A 154 -20.39 1.82 7.39
C LYS A 154 -20.48 1.40 8.86
N PHE A 155 -19.78 0.34 9.24
CA PHE A 155 -19.71 -0.11 10.64
C PHE A 155 -19.13 0.98 11.55
N TYR A 156 -18.05 1.63 11.12
CA TYR A 156 -17.46 2.75 11.84
C TYR A 156 -18.48 3.87 12.06
N ARG A 157 -19.14 4.33 10.99
CA ARG A 157 -20.14 5.40 11.06
C ARG A 157 -21.35 5.03 11.92
N ALA A 158 -21.83 3.79 11.85
CA ALA A 158 -22.95 3.33 12.66
C ALA A 158 -22.67 3.42 14.17
N LYS A 159 -21.43 3.19 14.60
CA LYS A 159 -21.02 3.38 16.02
C LYS A 159 -20.94 4.86 16.42
N TYR A 160 -20.44 5.71 15.52
CA TYR A 160 -20.24 7.13 15.77
C TYR A 160 -21.30 7.94 15.00
N GLY A 161 -22.59 7.73 15.31
CA GLY A 161 -23.75 8.20 14.53
C GLY A 161 -23.80 9.68 14.12
N GLN A 162 -22.92 10.52 14.65
CA GLN A 162 -22.67 11.90 14.22
C GLN A 162 -21.78 12.05 12.97
N LEU A 163 -21.10 10.99 12.50
CA LEU A 163 -20.17 11.05 11.38
C LEU A 163 -20.89 11.09 10.03
N LYS A 164 -20.57 12.13 9.26
CA LYS A 164 -21.00 12.25 7.86
C LYS A 164 -20.25 11.23 7.01
N GLN A 165 -20.76 11.01 5.80
CA GLN A 165 -20.13 10.09 4.86
C GLN A 165 -18.73 10.55 4.46
N ASP A 166 -18.57 11.86 4.24
CA ASP A 166 -17.35 12.54 3.83
C ASP A 166 -16.36 12.79 4.99
N ASP A 167 -16.69 12.33 6.20
CA ASP A 167 -15.75 12.25 7.32
C ASP A 167 -14.86 11.00 7.27
N VAL A 168 -15.23 10.01 6.43
CA VAL A 168 -14.53 8.72 6.33
C VAL A 168 -13.98 8.54 4.92
N LEU A 169 -12.70 8.21 4.82
CA LEU A 169 -12.03 7.90 3.56
C LEU A 169 -11.76 6.41 3.43
N THR A 170 -12.02 5.84 2.26
CA THR A 170 -11.49 4.54 1.83
C THR A 170 -10.50 4.75 0.69
N VAL A 171 -9.29 4.27 0.86
CA VAL A 171 -8.31 4.13 -0.23
C VAL A 171 -8.28 2.65 -0.61
N PHE A 172 -8.88 2.31 -1.76
CA PHE A 172 -8.93 0.94 -2.26
C PHE A 172 -7.87 0.72 -3.34
N ILE A 173 -6.88 -0.11 -3.03
CA ILE A 173 -5.80 -0.45 -3.94
C ILE A 173 -5.90 -1.94 -4.26
N LYS A 174 -6.14 -2.26 -5.54
CA LYS A 174 -5.88 -3.61 -6.04
C LYS A 174 -4.39 -3.74 -6.33
N VAL A 175 -3.70 -4.52 -5.52
CA VAL A 175 -2.25 -4.72 -5.60
C VAL A 175 -1.94 -5.66 -6.78
N SER A 176 -0.96 -5.28 -7.61
CA SER A 176 -0.54 -6.06 -8.77
C SER A 176 0.97 -5.94 -8.97
N ARG A 177 1.58 -6.83 -9.77
CA ARG A 177 3.04 -6.79 -9.99
C ARG A 177 3.51 -5.47 -10.60
N GLU A 178 2.67 -4.87 -11.43
CA GLU A 178 2.97 -3.65 -12.16
C GLU A 178 2.99 -2.44 -11.22
N ASN A 179 2.12 -2.41 -10.21
CA ASN A 179 1.98 -1.24 -9.33
C ASN A 179 2.80 -1.33 -8.03
N ILE A 180 3.52 -2.43 -7.77
CA ILE A 180 4.36 -2.59 -6.57
C ILE A 180 5.86 -2.35 -6.82
N VAL A 181 6.28 -2.15 -8.07
CA VAL A 181 7.68 -1.84 -8.39
C VAL A 181 7.98 -0.42 -7.94
N HIS A 182 8.58 -0.30 -6.75
CA HIS A 182 8.87 0.98 -6.12
C HIS A 182 10.20 0.95 -5.37
N TRP A 183 11.02 1.96 -5.59
CA TRP A 183 12.18 2.26 -4.76
C TRP A 183 12.51 3.75 -4.85
N ASN A 184 12.28 4.48 -3.76
CA ASN A 184 12.63 5.89 -3.70
C ASN A 184 14.04 6.07 -3.14
N LYS A 185 14.97 6.52 -3.98
CA LYS A 185 16.38 6.77 -3.61
C LYS A 185 16.53 7.94 -2.64
N ALA A 186 15.63 8.93 -2.67
CA ALA A 186 15.69 10.06 -1.75
C ALA A 186 15.50 9.63 -0.29
N LEU A 187 14.84 8.48 -0.07
CA LEU A 187 14.69 7.91 1.27
C LEU A 187 15.98 7.28 1.81
N GLU A 188 16.97 6.99 0.97
CA GLU A 188 18.24 6.39 1.42
C GLU A 188 19.00 7.33 2.36
N GLU A 189 18.91 8.63 2.11
CA GLU A 189 19.68 9.67 2.80
C GLU A 189 18.83 10.52 3.75
N LYS A 190 17.57 10.13 3.99
CA LYS A 190 16.61 10.94 4.74
C LYS A 190 17.04 11.17 6.20
N ASP A 191 17.47 10.12 6.89
CA ASP A 191 17.93 10.16 8.27
C ASP A 191 19.06 9.15 8.53
N GLU A 192 19.67 9.19 9.72
CA GLU A 192 20.79 8.31 10.05
C GLU A 192 20.40 6.83 10.06
N ASP A 193 19.15 6.51 10.42
CA ASP A 193 18.66 5.13 10.42
C ASP A 193 18.54 4.59 8.99
N THR A 194 18.00 5.39 8.06
CA THR A 194 17.91 4.96 6.64
C THR A 194 19.29 4.83 6.01
N LYS A 195 20.22 5.75 6.30
CA LYS A 195 21.61 5.64 5.83
C LYS A 195 22.27 4.35 6.33
N LYS A 196 22.05 4.03 7.62
CA LYS A 196 22.56 2.81 8.23
C LYS A 196 21.95 1.55 7.60
N ALA A 197 20.64 1.54 7.38
CA ALA A 197 19.94 0.45 6.70
C ALA A 197 20.50 0.21 5.29
N VAL A 198 20.66 1.28 4.50
CA VAL A 198 21.22 1.22 3.14
C VAL A 198 22.67 0.75 3.13
N LYS A 199 23.47 1.18 4.11
CA LYS A 199 24.85 0.68 4.27
C LYS A 199 24.88 -0.83 4.50
N VAL A 200 24.01 -1.34 5.38
CA VAL A 200 23.87 -2.79 5.62
C VAL A 200 23.47 -3.53 4.35
N MET A 201 22.51 -3.01 3.59
CA MET A 201 22.11 -3.61 2.31
C MET A 201 23.28 -3.65 1.32
N LYS A 202 24.02 -2.55 1.18
CA LYS A 202 25.23 -2.48 0.32
C LYS A 202 26.30 -3.48 0.75
N ASP A 203 26.56 -3.58 2.05
CA ASP A 203 27.58 -4.50 2.60
C ASP A 203 27.18 -5.96 2.41
N MET A 204 25.90 -6.30 2.61
CA MET A 204 25.37 -7.63 2.35
C MET A 204 25.37 -7.98 0.87
N TRP A 205 25.04 -7.01 0.01
CA TRP A 205 25.09 -7.17 -1.44
C TRP A 205 26.50 -7.54 -1.90
N LYS A 206 27.50 -6.75 -1.49
CA LYS A 206 28.92 -6.97 -1.85
C LYS A 206 29.46 -8.32 -1.38
N LYS A 207 29.02 -8.81 -0.22
CA LYS A 207 29.49 -10.10 0.32
C LYS A 207 29.09 -11.31 -0.51
N LYS A 208 27.98 -11.24 -1.24
CA LYS A 208 27.43 -12.33 -2.06
C LYS A 208 27.03 -11.81 -3.45
N GLU A 209 27.85 -10.91 -4.00
CA GLU A 209 27.48 -10.13 -5.19
C GLU A 209 27.07 -11.01 -6.37
N GLU A 210 27.85 -12.06 -6.67
CA GLU A 210 27.58 -12.98 -7.77
C GLU A 210 26.25 -13.73 -7.61
N GLU A 211 25.90 -14.13 -6.38
CA GLU A 211 24.63 -14.82 -6.08
C GLU A 211 23.44 -13.86 -6.19
N TYR A 212 23.57 -12.66 -5.60
CA TYR A 212 22.46 -11.73 -5.49
C TYR A 212 22.18 -10.95 -6.78
N LYS A 213 23.20 -10.67 -7.59
CA LYS A 213 23.02 -10.00 -8.89
C LYS A 213 22.11 -10.81 -9.81
N GLY A 214 22.21 -12.14 -9.79
CA GLY A 214 21.34 -13.02 -10.57
C GLY A 214 19.89 -13.10 -10.06
N LEU A 215 19.65 -12.78 -8.79
CA LEU A 215 18.34 -12.91 -8.15
C LEU A 215 17.53 -11.60 -8.09
N TYR A 216 18.20 -10.49 -7.81
CA TYR A 216 17.54 -9.21 -7.51
C TYR A 216 17.99 -8.05 -8.41
N GLY A 217 19.02 -8.24 -9.24
CA GLY A 217 19.57 -7.23 -10.15
C GLY A 217 20.35 -6.09 -9.46
N THR A 218 19.83 -5.55 -8.35
CA THR A 218 20.44 -4.47 -7.57
C THR A 218 20.13 -4.60 -6.07
N TYR A 219 20.98 -3.98 -5.24
CA TYR A 219 20.68 -3.82 -3.81
C TYR A 219 19.43 -2.94 -3.58
N GLN A 220 19.09 -2.05 -4.52
CA GLN A 220 17.96 -1.11 -4.44
C GLN A 220 16.63 -1.76 -4.79
N SER A 221 16.22 -2.78 -4.03
CA SER A 221 14.93 -3.45 -4.22
C SER A 221 14.30 -3.85 -2.88
N ASN A 222 12.97 -3.77 -2.82
CA ASN A 222 12.23 -4.23 -1.63
C ASN A 222 12.35 -5.74 -1.42
N ASP A 223 12.47 -6.52 -2.50
CA ASP A 223 12.71 -7.96 -2.40
C ASP A 223 14.05 -8.27 -1.72
N PHE A 224 15.12 -7.54 -2.08
CA PHE A 224 16.41 -7.69 -1.42
C PHE A 224 16.39 -7.15 0.02
N LEU A 225 15.68 -6.06 0.29
CA LEU A 225 15.48 -5.55 1.64
C LEU A 225 14.87 -6.61 2.58
N GLU A 226 13.90 -7.40 2.10
CA GLU A 226 13.32 -8.49 2.89
C GLU A 226 14.33 -9.60 3.21
N VAL A 227 15.25 -9.90 2.29
CA VAL A 227 16.38 -10.83 2.56
C VAL A 227 17.28 -10.25 3.64
N CYS A 228 17.64 -8.97 3.53
CA CYS A 228 18.44 -8.27 4.53
C CYS A 228 17.78 -8.30 5.92
N ILE A 229 16.47 -8.03 6.02
CA ILE A 229 15.75 -8.08 7.31
C ILE A 229 15.79 -9.50 7.91
N LYS A 230 15.70 -10.53 7.08
CA LYS A 230 15.71 -11.93 7.51
C LYS A 230 17.09 -12.37 8.00
N GLU A 231 18.14 -12.03 7.27
CA GLU A 231 19.51 -12.49 7.53
C GLU A 231 20.28 -11.60 8.52
N CYS A 232 19.95 -10.31 8.61
CA CYS A 232 20.64 -9.38 9.51
C CYS A 232 20.30 -9.67 10.98
N THR A 233 21.27 -9.65 11.89
CA THR A 233 21.03 -9.89 13.33
C THR A 233 21.00 -8.61 14.16
N THR A 234 21.70 -7.55 13.74
CA THR A 234 21.94 -6.35 14.55
C THR A 234 21.09 -5.14 14.14
N GLU A 235 20.82 -4.98 12.84
CA GLU A 235 20.20 -3.78 12.27
C GLU A 235 18.78 -4.02 11.74
N LYS A 236 18.07 -5.00 12.31
CA LYS A 236 16.71 -5.36 11.86
C LYS A 236 15.74 -4.18 11.97
N VAL A 237 15.86 -3.35 13.01
CA VAL A 237 14.94 -2.22 13.26
C VAL A 237 15.09 -1.16 12.18
N THR A 238 16.32 -0.75 11.85
CA THR A 238 16.57 0.26 10.81
C THR A 238 16.16 -0.24 9.42
N LEU A 239 16.39 -1.52 9.10
CA LEU A 239 15.90 -2.13 7.86
C LEU A 239 14.36 -2.17 7.79
N ARG A 240 13.67 -2.49 8.89
CA ARG A 240 12.20 -2.44 8.97
C ARG A 240 11.65 -1.04 8.83
N ARG A 241 12.32 -0.04 9.40
CA ARG A 241 12.01 1.39 9.22
C ARG A 241 12.13 1.79 7.75
N LEU A 242 13.22 1.42 7.07
CA LEU A 242 13.37 1.69 5.63
C LEU A 242 12.22 1.08 4.83
N ARG A 243 11.83 -0.18 5.12
CA ARG A 243 10.68 -0.82 4.48
C ARG A 243 9.39 -0.04 4.69
N ALA A 244 9.11 0.38 5.94
CA ALA A 244 7.91 1.14 6.25
C ALA A 244 7.88 2.50 5.54
N MET A 245 9.03 3.14 5.40
CA MET A 245 9.16 4.39 4.64
C MET A 245 8.96 4.20 3.13
N GLN A 246 9.56 3.16 2.54
CA GLN A 246 9.30 2.81 1.13
C GLN A 246 7.81 2.50 0.90
N CYS A 247 7.15 1.83 1.85
CA CYS A 247 5.72 1.51 1.74
C CYS A 247 4.85 2.76 1.89
N HIS A 248 5.23 3.67 2.78
CA HIS A 248 4.56 4.95 2.95
C HIS A 248 4.68 5.83 1.71
N ASP A 249 5.88 5.91 1.12
CA ASP A 249 6.12 6.70 -0.09
C ASP A 249 5.38 6.12 -1.30
N TRP A 250 5.42 4.80 -1.49
CA TRP A 250 4.62 4.10 -2.49
C TRP A 250 3.13 4.43 -2.39
N LEU A 251 2.57 4.31 -1.18
CA LEU A 251 1.15 4.56 -0.93
C LEU A 251 0.78 6.03 -1.14
N CYS A 252 1.63 6.97 -0.72
CA CYS A 252 1.40 8.39 -0.96
C CYS A 252 1.52 8.74 -2.44
N GLY A 253 2.47 8.14 -3.16
CA GLY A 253 2.60 8.26 -4.62
C GLY A 253 1.33 7.79 -5.31
N PHE A 254 0.83 6.61 -4.94
CA PHE A 254 -0.44 6.09 -5.46
C PHE A 254 -1.61 7.06 -5.25
N ILE A 255 -1.76 7.59 -4.03
CA ILE A 255 -2.87 8.50 -3.72
C ILE A 255 -2.77 9.79 -4.55
N LYS A 256 -1.56 10.32 -4.73
CA LYS A 256 -1.33 11.52 -5.58
C LYS A 256 -1.59 11.24 -7.05
N ASP A 257 -1.25 10.05 -7.54
CA ASP A 257 -1.51 9.68 -8.93
C ASP A 257 -3.02 9.49 -9.19
N ALA A 258 -3.74 8.99 -8.19
CA ALA A 258 -5.19 8.76 -8.27
C ALA A 258 -6.03 10.03 -8.05
N VAL A 259 -5.48 11.05 -7.39
CA VAL A 259 -6.18 12.30 -7.07
C VAL A 259 -5.41 13.47 -7.67
N PRO A 260 -5.95 14.16 -8.70
CA PRO A 260 -5.26 15.26 -9.38
C PRO A 260 -5.19 16.52 -8.49
N PHE A 261 -4.32 16.46 -7.49
CA PHE A 261 -4.11 17.50 -6.49
C PHE A 261 -2.61 17.79 -6.38
N THR A 262 -2.22 19.02 -6.69
CA THR A 262 -0.82 19.43 -6.83
C THR A 262 -0.19 19.89 -5.52
N SER A 263 -1.01 20.34 -4.56
CA SER A 263 -0.53 20.72 -3.24
C SER A 263 -0.31 19.47 -2.38
N GLY A 264 0.60 19.50 -1.41
CA GLY A 264 0.92 18.33 -0.58
C GLY A 264 -0.31 17.70 0.10
N MET A 265 -0.19 16.46 0.57
CA MET A 265 -1.31 15.71 1.17
C MET A 265 -1.67 16.15 2.59
N LYS A 266 -0.94 17.12 3.16
CA LYS A 266 -1.25 17.70 4.46
C LYS A 266 -2.59 18.44 4.38
N SER A 267 -3.44 18.19 5.36
CA SER A 267 -4.76 18.82 5.43
C SER A 267 -5.03 19.38 6.82
N LYS A 268 -5.69 20.55 6.87
CA LYS A 268 -6.25 21.10 8.11
C LYS A 268 -7.56 20.37 8.48
N ASN A 269 -8.36 20.03 7.46
CA ASN A 269 -9.65 19.36 7.59
C ASN A 269 -9.50 17.85 7.40
N LEU A 270 -8.85 17.18 8.34
CA LEU A 270 -8.57 15.74 8.28
C LEU A 270 -9.84 14.89 8.18
N PHE A 271 -9.75 13.73 7.53
CA PHE A 271 -10.74 12.68 7.70
C PHE A 271 -10.66 12.11 9.12
N LYS A 272 -11.79 11.72 9.71
CA LYS A 272 -11.81 11.09 11.04
C LYS A 272 -11.16 9.72 11.04
N THR A 273 -11.25 9.00 9.93
CA THR A 273 -10.51 7.77 9.70
C THR A 273 -10.28 7.55 8.21
N ALA A 274 -9.13 6.98 7.87
CA ALA A 274 -8.83 6.43 6.55
C ALA A 274 -8.70 4.90 6.66
N PHE A 275 -9.57 4.19 5.96
CA PHE A 275 -9.46 2.75 5.73
C PHE A 275 -8.66 2.51 4.45
N ILE A 276 -7.50 1.89 4.58
CA ILE A 276 -6.60 1.59 3.47
C ILE A 276 -6.74 0.12 3.15
N VAL A 277 -7.49 -0.18 2.09
CA VAL A 277 -7.79 -1.54 1.65
C VAL A 277 -6.76 -1.96 0.61
N LEU A 278 -5.91 -2.91 0.97
CA LEU A 278 -4.86 -3.48 0.12
C LEU A 278 -5.32 -4.86 -0.38
N ASP A 279 -6.09 -4.88 -1.45
CA ASP A 279 -6.65 -6.10 -2.00
C ASP A 279 -5.59 -6.91 -2.74
N GLU A 280 -5.63 -8.23 -2.55
CA GLU A 280 -4.64 -9.18 -3.09
C GLU A 280 -3.18 -8.85 -2.66
N VAL A 281 -2.98 -8.28 -1.47
CA VAL A 281 -1.64 -7.91 -0.95
C VAL A 281 -0.69 -9.11 -0.78
N SER A 282 -1.18 -10.35 -0.83
CA SER A 282 -0.36 -11.57 -0.78
C SER A 282 0.67 -11.66 -1.90
N TRP A 283 0.43 -11.00 -3.03
CA TRP A 283 1.40 -10.90 -4.12
C TRP A 283 2.58 -10.00 -3.78
N CYS A 284 2.49 -9.22 -2.69
CA CYS A 284 3.48 -8.24 -2.30
C CYS A 284 3.87 -8.37 -0.81
N PRO A 285 4.76 -9.33 -0.49
CA PRO A 285 5.24 -9.59 0.87
C PRO A 285 5.74 -8.35 1.62
N TRP A 286 6.47 -7.45 0.96
CA TRP A 286 7.10 -6.31 1.62
C TRP A 286 6.07 -5.27 2.09
N ILE A 287 5.01 -5.03 1.30
CA ILE A 287 3.88 -4.17 1.71
C ILE A 287 3.13 -4.83 2.86
N TYR A 288 2.79 -6.11 2.71
CA TYR A 288 2.11 -6.86 3.77
C TYR A 288 2.86 -6.76 5.10
N ARG A 289 4.18 -6.97 5.12
CA ARG A 289 4.99 -6.89 6.33
C ARG A 289 5.19 -5.46 6.86
N ALA A 290 5.09 -4.44 6.00
CA ALA A 290 5.14 -3.04 6.42
C ALA A 290 3.87 -2.63 7.19
N VAL A 291 2.71 -3.15 6.77
CA VAL A 291 1.42 -2.86 7.41
C VAL A 291 1.06 -3.86 8.50
N ASN A 292 1.65 -5.06 8.52
CA ASN A 292 1.45 -6.08 9.55
C ASN A 292 2.49 -6.04 10.68
N GLY A 293 3.18 -4.90 10.84
CA GLY A 293 4.16 -4.71 11.90
C GLY A 293 3.49 -4.45 13.26
N ASN A 294 4.25 -4.55 14.34
CA ASN A 294 3.75 -4.08 15.63
C ASN A 294 3.54 -2.54 15.55
N PRO A 295 2.34 -2.01 15.80
CA PRO A 295 2.06 -0.58 15.67
C PRO A 295 2.81 0.32 16.67
N THR A 296 3.39 -0.27 17.72
CA THR A 296 4.29 0.45 18.63
C THR A 296 5.75 0.45 18.15
N ASP A 297 6.08 -0.35 17.14
CA ASP A 297 7.38 -0.35 16.47
C ASP A 297 7.52 0.90 15.59
N GLU A 298 8.68 1.55 15.63
CA GLU A 298 9.01 2.64 14.72
C GLU A 298 9.04 2.17 13.25
N GLY A 299 9.17 0.86 13.03
CA GLY A 299 9.06 0.22 11.73
C GLY A 299 7.63 -0.05 11.23
N HIS A 300 6.59 0.52 11.87
CA HIS A 300 5.21 0.43 11.37
C HIS A 300 4.82 1.64 10.51
N ILE A 301 4.19 1.38 9.37
CA ILE A 301 3.85 2.41 8.37
C ILE A 301 3.06 3.60 8.93
N SER A 302 2.17 3.37 9.92
CA SER A 302 1.33 4.43 10.48
C SER A 302 2.13 5.58 11.11
N LYS A 303 3.36 5.31 11.55
CA LYS A 303 4.27 6.30 12.13
C LYS A 303 4.81 7.31 11.12
N HIS A 304 4.67 7.03 9.82
CA HIS A 304 5.18 7.89 8.75
C HIS A 304 4.13 8.85 8.17
N PHE A 305 2.86 8.73 8.57
CA PHE A 305 1.86 9.75 8.28
C PHE A 305 2.03 10.93 9.25
N GLY A 306 2.56 12.04 8.72
CA GLY A 306 2.96 13.19 9.52
C GLY A 306 2.99 14.49 8.73
N GLU A 307 3.93 15.38 9.04
CA GLU A 307 3.95 16.82 8.70
C GLU A 307 3.74 17.21 7.21
N GLY A 308 3.77 16.27 6.26
CA GLY A 308 3.43 16.48 4.84
C GLY A 308 2.39 15.51 4.24
N THR A 309 1.95 14.51 5.00
CA THR A 309 1.07 13.41 4.55
C THR A 309 -0.06 13.10 5.54
N SER A 310 -0.29 13.98 6.51
CA SER A 310 -1.40 13.87 7.45
C SER A 310 -2.71 14.31 6.80
N PHE A 311 -3.51 13.33 6.38
CA PHE A 311 -4.85 13.54 5.81
C PHE A 311 -5.98 12.88 6.61
N ALA A 312 -5.65 12.05 7.61
CA ALA A 312 -6.61 11.45 8.52
C ALA A 312 -6.11 11.44 9.96
N GLU A 313 -7.04 11.51 10.92
CA GLU A 313 -6.75 11.37 12.36
C GLU A 313 -6.34 9.93 12.71
N LYS A 314 -6.86 8.94 11.98
CA LYS A 314 -6.61 7.51 12.17
C LYS A 314 -6.40 6.82 10.83
N TYR A 315 -5.36 5.99 10.76
CA TYR A 315 -5.07 5.13 9.61
C TYR A 315 -5.26 3.67 10.02
N ARG A 316 -6.06 2.95 9.23
CA ARG A 316 -6.41 1.55 9.47
C ARG A 316 -6.24 0.77 8.19
N PHE A 317 -5.44 -0.29 8.23
CA PHE A 317 -5.13 -1.12 7.07
C PHE A 317 -6.04 -2.34 7.06
N ILE A 318 -6.57 -2.68 5.88
CA ILE A 318 -7.37 -3.90 5.69
C ILE A 318 -6.75 -4.67 4.53
N CYS A 319 -6.39 -5.92 4.78
CA CYS A 319 -5.73 -6.80 3.84
C CYS A 319 -6.67 -7.97 3.52
N PRO A 320 -7.64 -7.79 2.60
CA PRO A 320 -8.40 -8.92 2.06
C PRO A 320 -7.50 -9.71 1.11
N THR A 321 -7.37 -11.00 1.36
CA THR A 321 -6.45 -11.81 0.57
C THR A 321 -6.85 -13.29 0.54
N ARG A 322 -6.51 -13.96 -0.55
CA ARG A 322 -6.61 -15.43 -0.61
C ARG A 322 -5.58 -16.02 0.33
N VAL A 323 -6.00 -16.97 1.17
CA VAL A 323 -5.08 -17.70 2.03
C VAL A 323 -4.07 -18.42 1.13
N SER A 324 -2.79 -18.07 1.28
CA SER A 324 -1.68 -18.69 0.56
C SER A 324 -0.71 -19.32 1.54
N THR A 325 0.07 -20.32 1.09
CA THR A 325 1.10 -20.95 1.92
C THR A 325 2.16 -19.97 2.41
N PHE A 326 2.46 -18.92 1.62
CA PHE A 326 3.30 -17.81 2.02
C PHE A 326 2.70 -17.04 3.21
N LEU A 327 1.43 -16.64 3.12
CA LEU A 327 0.73 -15.97 4.20
C LEU A 327 0.74 -16.83 5.46
N ILE A 328 0.41 -18.12 5.36
CA ILE A 328 0.40 -19.04 6.52
C ILE A 328 1.78 -19.07 7.22
N SER A 329 2.89 -19.04 6.47
CA SER A 329 4.23 -19.04 7.04
C SER A 329 4.60 -17.73 7.73
N ASP A 330 4.19 -16.58 7.17
CA ASP A 330 4.43 -15.27 7.78
C ASP A 330 3.46 -15.00 8.96
N MET A 331 2.26 -15.57 8.90
CA MET A 331 1.21 -15.48 9.92
C MET A 331 1.61 -16.10 11.26
N ILE A 332 2.40 -17.18 11.26
CA ILE A 332 2.91 -17.81 12.50
C ILE A 332 3.71 -16.79 13.34
N ASN A 333 4.24 -15.74 12.72
CA ASN A 333 5.04 -14.70 13.37
C ASN A 333 4.34 -13.33 13.42
N SER A 334 3.07 -13.24 13.00
CA SER A 334 2.29 -12.00 13.02
C SER A 334 1.61 -11.79 14.39
N PRO A 335 1.53 -10.54 14.88
CA PRO A 335 0.83 -10.23 16.12
C PRO A 335 -0.71 -10.23 15.98
N ASP A 336 -1.26 -10.11 14.77
CA ASP A 336 -2.70 -9.89 14.55
C ASP A 336 -3.43 -11.17 14.09
N PRO A 337 -4.64 -11.46 14.61
CA PRO A 337 -5.45 -12.59 14.17
C PRO A 337 -6.01 -12.41 12.76
N ILE A 338 -6.21 -13.53 12.04
CA ILE A 338 -6.94 -13.53 10.76
C ILE A 338 -8.41 -13.82 11.01
N TYR A 339 -9.25 -12.99 10.41
CA TYR A 339 -10.69 -13.19 10.35
C TYR A 339 -11.01 -13.90 9.04
N SER A 340 -11.49 -15.15 9.12
CA SER A 340 -11.88 -15.89 7.92
C SER A 340 -13.33 -15.60 7.55
N VAL A 341 -13.55 -15.29 6.27
CA VAL A 341 -14.90 -15.16 5.69
C VAL A 341 -15.15 -16.37 4.79
N SER A 342 -16.15 -17.15 5.16
CA SER A 342 -16.72 -18.25 4.36
C SER A 342 -18.17 -17.90 4.05
N MET A 343 -18.54 -17.87 2.76
CA MET A 343 -19.95 -17.78 2.36
C MET A 343 -20.59 -19.16 2.28
#